data_AF-A0A956QYV2-F1
#
_entry.id   AF-A0A956QYV2-F1
#
_cell.length_a   1.000
_cell.length_b   1.000
_cell.length_c   1.000
_cell.angle_alpha   90.00
_cell.angle_beta   90.00
_cell.angle_gamma   90.00
#
_symmetry.space_group_name_H-M   'P 1'
#
loop_
_entity.id
_entity.type
_entity.pdbx_description
1 polymer ?
#
loop_
_entity_poly.entity_id
_entity_poly.type
_entity_poly.pdbx_seq_one_letter_code
_entity_poly.pdbx_strand_id
1 'polypeptide(L)'
;LETKLAELQKPPEDMRDPKAVYNRWDREGVEKSSNLPWGEYFKALGAPDVQLINVSNPDFISGLPAVLAAADEQSVKDYLRFHLLGSTANLLSDDVVNANFEFAAALTGQKQLPERWERCVAATNAAAGDLVSQGFVEQTFAGDSKDLASDMIRRVEGAFEAGLPALEWMDPATREAAVGKMKKVENKIGYPEKWRTYDGMKFKGNYFSDTVASRKWFNDFALAKVGKAVDEKEWSWPASIVNAGYNPLQNEMLFPAGILQPPFFSRDYTKAMNFGAIGMVVGHELTHGFDDSGR
;
A
#
# COMPACT_ATOMS: atom_id res chain seq x y z
N LEU A 1 -9.86 7.53 -26.20
CA LEU A 1 -8.74 6.67 -25.78
C LEU A 1 -9.02 6.04 -24.41
N GLU A 2 -9.18 6.84 -23.35
CA GLU A 2 -9.46 6.35 -21.98
C GLU A 2 -10.59 5.31 -21.88
N THR A 3 -11.74 5.55 -22.51
CA THR A 3 -12.86 4.58 -22.52
C THR A 3 -12.44 3.22 -23.08
N LYS A 4 -11.63 3.19 -24.15
CA LYS A 4 -11.14 1.95 -24.76
C LYS A 4 -10.11 1.24 -23.89
N LEU A 5 -9.27 1.99 -23.18
CA LEU A 5 -8.37 1.41 -22.18
C LEU A 5 -9.18 0.82 -21.01
N ALA A 6 -10.22 1.51 -20.55
CA ALA A 6 -11.09 1.05 -19.46
C ALA A 6 -11.89 -0.21 -19.82
N GLU A 7 -12.37 -0.33 -21.07
CA GLU A 7 -13.03 -1.55 -21.58
C GLU A 7 -12.13 -2.80 -21.50
N LEU A 8 -10.79 -2.64 -21.47
CA LEU A 8 -9.83 -3.73 -21.33
C LEU A 8 -9.47 -4.04 -19.88
N GLN A 9 -9.86 -3.20 -18.91
CA GLN A 9 -9.50 -3.41 -17.52
C GLN A 9 -10.36 -4.50 -16.91
N LYS A 10 -9.71 -5.47 -16.23
CA LYS A 10 -10.40 -6.38 -15.29
C LYS A 10 -11.25 -5.59 -14.30
N PRO A 11 -12.51 -6.00 -14.07
CA PRO A 11 -13.41 -5.28 -13.19
C PRO A 11 -12.96 -5.40 -11.71
N PRO A 12 -13.36 -4.46 -10.84
CA PRO A 12 -12.89 -4.40 -9.45
C PRO A 12 -13.14 -5.67 -8.63
N GLU A 13 -14.25 -6.36 -8.86
CA GLU A 13 -14.60 -7.62 -8.20
C GLU A 13 -13.56 -8.73 -8.46
N ASP A 14 -13.04 -8.81 -9.68
CA ASP A 14 -12.03 -9.80 -10.06
C ASP A 14 -10.63 -9.37 -9.64
N MET A 15 -10.37 -8.06 -9.53
CA MET A 15 -9.09 -7.53 -9.05
C MET A 15 -8.82 -7.87 -7.57
N ARG A 16 -9.86 -8.27 -6.82
CA ARG A 16 -9.76 -8.68 -5.41
C ARG A 16 -9.43 -10.16 -5.23
N ASP A 17 -9.61 -11.00 -6.25
CA ASP A 17 -9.26 -12.42 -6.18
C ASP A 17 -7.75 -12.62 -6.45
N PRO A 18 -6.95 -13.05 -5.45
CA PRO A 18 -5.51 -13.25 -5.63
C PRO A 18 -5.16 -14.24 -6.75
N LYS A 19 -6.02 -15.23 -7.03
CA LYS A 19 -5.80 -16.19 -8.11
C LYS A 19 -6.02 -15.54 -9.47
N ALA A 20 -7.02 -14.67 -9.60
CA ALA A 20 -7.34 -14.00 -10.86
C ALA A 20 -6.26 -12.98 -11.29
N VAL A 21 -5.53 -12.41 -10.32
CA VAL A 21 -4.47 -11.42 -10.55
C VAL A 21 -3.05 -11.99 -10.51
N TYR A 22 -2.90 -13.31 -10.32
CA TYR A 22 -1.61 -14.00 -10.34
C TYR A 22 -1.38 -14.73 -11.67
N ASN A 23 -0.82 -14.02 -12.65
CA ASN A 23 -0.47 -14.55 -13.96
C ASN A 23 1.03 -14.35 -14.19
N ARG A 24 1.82 -15.34 -13.80
CA ARG A 24 3.28 -15.26 -13.90
C ARG A 24 3.74 -15.56 -15.32
N TRP A 25 4.25 -14.55 -16.00
CA TRP A 25 4.83 -14.66 -17.34
C TRP A 25 6.34 -14.44 -17.28
N ASP A 26 7.05 -15.06 -18.21
CA ASP A 26 8.42 -14.66 -18.50
C ASP A 26 8.45 -13.39 -19.37
N ARG A 27 9.64 -12.80 -19.50
CA ARG A 27 9.87 -11.60 -20.29
C ARG A 27 9.39 -11.75 -21.73
N GLU A 28 9.71 -12.89 -22.33
CA GLU A 28 9.36 -13.23 -23.70
C GLU A 28 7.84 -13.36 -23.88
N GLY A 29 7.13 -13.95 -22.90
CA GLY A 29 5.68 -14.07 -22.89
C GLY A 29 4.97 -12.71 -22.88
N VAL A 30 5.45 -11.77 -22.07
CA VAL A 30 4.94 -10.38 -22.07
C VAL A 30 5.17 -9.72 -23.43
N GLU A 31 6.36 -9.88 -24.02
CA GLU A 31 6.68 -9.32 -25.33
C GLU A 31 5.81 -9.89 -26.44
N LYS A 32 5.66 -11.22 -26.52
CA LYS A 32 4.81 -11.89 -27.51
C LYS A 32 3.34 -11.53 -27.38
N SER A 33 2.86 -11.28 -26.16
CA SER A 33 1.44 -11.02 -25.91
C SER A 33 0.94 -9.72 -26.55
N SER A 34 1.82 -8.74 -26.77
CA SER A 34 1.43 -7.39 -27.21
C SER A 34 2.33 -6.78 -28.28
N ASN A 35 3.52 -7.32 -28.52
CA ASN A 35 4.51 -6.78 -29.47
C ASN A 35 4.87 -5.30 -29.20
N LEU A 36 4.66 -4.81 -27.98
CA LEU A 36 5.11 -3.49 -27.55
C LEU A 36 6.60 -3.51 -27.19
N PRO A 37 7.31 -2.36 -27.24
CA PRO A 37 8.73 -2.28 -26.95
C PRO A 37 9.02 -2.34 -25.45
N TRP A 38 8.63 -3.45 -24.80
CA TRP A 38 8.80 -3.61 -23.36
C TRP A 38 10.28 -3.53 -22.91
N GLY A 39 11.23 -3.83 -23.80
CA GLY A 39 12.66 -3.70 -23.51
C GLY A 39 13.03 -2.27 -23.12
N GLU A 40 12.54 -1.32 -23.90
CA GLU A 40 12.71 0.10 -23.63
C GLU A 40 11.94 0.52 -22.38
N TYR A 41 10.74 -0.02 -22.16
CA TYR A 41 9.95 0.25 -20.96
C TYR A 41 10.69 -0.17 -19.68
N PHE A 42 11.15 -1.43 -19.60
CA PHE A 42 11.82 -1.92 -18.39
C PHE A 42 13.20 -1.30 -18.19
N LYS A 43 13.91 -0.97 -19.27
CA LYS A 43 15.14 -0.17 -19.20
C LYS A 43 14.88 1.23 -18.65
N ALA A 44 13.84 1.91 -19.12
CA ALA A 44 13.45 3.23 -18.63
C ALA A 44 12.96 3.18 -17.17
N LEU A 45 12.29 2.10 -16.78
CA LEU A 45 11.85 1.85 -15.41
C LEU A 45 13.03 1.67 -14.44
N GLY A 46 14.16 1.14 -14.92
CA GLY A 46 15.35 0.82 -14.12
C GLY A 46 15.49 -0.66 -13.78
N ALA A 47 14.78 -1.55 -14.50
CA ALA A 47 14.80 -2.99 -14.31
C ALA A 47 15.03 -3.75 -15.64
N PRO A 48 16.11 -3.45 -16.38
CA PRO A 48 16.33 -4.01 -17.72
C PRO A 48 16.41 -5.55 -17.74
N ASP A 49 16.87 -6.16 -16.64
CA ASP A 49 17.12 -7.59 -16.54
C ASP A 49 15.95 -8.39 -15.92
N VAL A 50 14.79 -7.75 -15.66
CA VAL A 50 13.63 -8.44 -15.08
C VAL A 50 13.20 -9.60 -15.97
N GLN A 51 13.03 -10.80 -15.39
CA GLN A 51 12.65 -12.00 -16.16
C GLN A 51 11.25 -12.49 -15.84
N LEU A 52 10.83 -12.40 -14.58
CA LEU A 52 9.58 -12.95 -14.10
C LEU A 52 8.67 -11.82 -13.69
N ILE A 53 7.50 -11.76 -14.32
CA ILE A 53 6.57 -10.65 -14.20
C ILE A 53 5.20 -11.23 -13.85
N ASN A 54 4.59 -10.71 -12.79
CA ASN A 54 3.19 -10.98 -12.53
C ASN A 54 2.34 -10.00 -13.36
N VAL A 55 1.57 -10.51 -14.31
CA VAL A 55 0.66 -9.73 -15.14
C VAL A 55 -0.74 -9.80 -14.56
N SER A 56 -1.11 -8.84 -13.72
CA SER A 56 -2.42 -8.84 -13.04
C SER A 56 -3.61 -8.68 -13.99
N ASN A 57 -3.38 -8.20 -15.21
CA ASN A 57 -4.41 -7.92 -16.20
C ASN A 57 -3.97 -8.37 -17.61
N PRO A 58 -3.97 -9.68 -17.90
CA PRO A 58 -3.49 -10.22 -19.18
C PRO A 58 -4.19 -9.65 -20.42
N ASP A 59 -5.50 -9.48 -20.35
CA ASP A 59 -6.33 -8.98 -21.46
C ASP A 59 -6.04 -7.51 -21.76
N PHE A 60 -5.72 -6.72 -20.72
CA PHE A 60 -5.24 -5.36 -20.91
C PHE A 60 -3.93 -5.34 -21.68
N ILE A 61 -2.96 -6.17 -21.29
CA ILE A 61 -1.66 -6.23 -21.96
C ILE A 61 -1.81 -6.66 -23.41
N SER A 62 -2.56 -7.73 -23.68
CA SER A 62 -2.74 -8.26 -25.04
C SER A 62 -3.62 -7.38 -25.93
N GLY A 63 -4.60 -6.68 -25.37
CA GLY A 63 -5.52 -5.78 -26.09
C GLY A 63 -4.98 -4.38 -26.34
N LEU A 64 -4.02 -3.91 -25.53
CA LEU A 64 -3.44 -2.56 -25.63
C LEU A 64 -2.94 -2.19 -27.04
N PRO A 65 -2.27 -3.06 -27.81
CA PRO A 65 -1.78 -2.72 -29.15
C PRO A 65 -2.89 -2.33 -30.12
N ALA A 66 -4.05 -3.00 -30.05
CA ALA A 66 -5.18 -2.68 -30.91
C ALA A 66 -5.78 -1.31 -30.58
N VAL A 67 -5.85 -0.97 -29.29
CA VAL A 67 -6.32 0.35 -28.84
C VAL A 67 -5.35 1.45 -29.29
N LEU A 68 -4.04 1.22 -29.18
CA LEU A 68 -3.02 2.17 -29.62
C LEU A 68 -3.00 2.34 -31.14
N ALA A 69 -3.12 1.25 -31.90
CA ALA A 69 -3.14 1.29 -33.37
C ALA A 69 -4.39 2.00 -33.92
N ALA A 70 -5.52 1.93 -33.21
CA ALA A 70 -6.75 2.62 -33.58
C ALA A 70 -6.80 4.09 -33.10
N ALA A 71 -5.91 4.49 -32.18
CA ALA A 71 -5.87 5.84 -31.65
C ALA A 71 -5.07 6.78 -32.55
N ASP A 72 -5.54 8.03 -32.66
CA ASP A 72 -4.73 9.09 -33.24
C ASP A 72 -3.50 9.37 -32.36
N GLU A 73 -2.35 9.63 -32.99
CA GLU A 73 -1.07 9.84 -32.30
C GLU A 73 -1.14 11.02 -31.31
N GLN A 74 -1.84 12.09 -31.67
CA GLN A 74 -2.01 13.25 -30.81
C GLN A 74 -2.86 12.89 -29.58
N SER A 75 -3.86 12.03 -29.73
CA SER A 75 -4.67 11.53 -28.61
C SER A 75 -3.83 10.74 -27.60
N VAL A 76 -2.89 9.93 -28.06
CA VAL A 76 -1.96 9.19 -27.18
C VAL A 76 -1.02 10.16 -26.45
N LYS A 77 -0.46 11.15 -27.16
CA LYS A 77 0.39 12.19 -26.56
C LYS A 77 -0.36 13.01 -25.51
N ASP A 78 -1.61 13.37 -25.78
CA ASP A 78 -2.42 14.18 -24.87
C ASP A 78 -2.83 13.38 -23.62
N TYR A 79 -3.15 12.10 -23.77
CA TYR A 79 -3.36 11.19 -22.64
C TYR A 79 -2.12 11.13 -21.73
N LEU A 80 -0.93 10.92 -22.30
CA LEU A 80 0.32 10.87 -21.51
C LEU A 80 0.63 12.21 -20.83
N ARG A 81 0.43 13.34 -21.53
CA ARG A 81 0.60 14.68 -20.95
C ARG A 81 -0.40 14.94 -19.83
N PHE A 82 -1.66 14.57 -20.01
CA PHE A 82 -2.71 14.74 -19.02
C PHE A 82 -2.37 14.01 -17.73
N HIS A 83 -1.96 12.73 -17.80
CA HIS A 83 -1.56 11.97 -16.62
C HIS A 83 -0.28 12.51 -15.95
N LEU A 84 0.69 12.98 -16.73
CA LEU A 84 1.88 13.63 -16.17
C LEU A 84 1.51 14.91 -15.41
N LEU A 85 0.70 15.78 -16.02
CA LEU A 85 0.22 17.01 -15.40
C LEU A 85 -0.61 16.70 -14.15
N GLY A 86 -1.57 15.78 -14.23
CA GLY A 86 -2.40 15.39 -13.07
C GLY A 86 -1.56 14.84 -11.90
N SER A 87 -0.59 13.97 -12.19
CA SER A 87 0.28 13.39 -11.14
C SER A 87 1.23 14.40 -10.48
N THR A 88 1.42 15.57 -11.09
CA THR A 88 2.32 16.63 -10.62
C THR A 88 1.60 17.95 -10.30
N ALA A 89 0.29 18.04 -10.54
CA ALA A 89 -0.48 19.27 -10.43
C ALA A 89 -0.39 19.91 -9.04
N ASN A 90 -0.41 19.10 -7.98
CA ASN A 90 -0.28 19.54 -6.60
C ASN A 90 1.10 20.15 -6.25
N LEU A 91 2.06 20.10 -7.17
CA LEU A 91 3.43 20.60 -7.02
C LEU A 91 3.67 21.93 -7.77
N LEU A 92 2.67 22.43 -8.48
CA LEU A 92 2.79 23.56 -9.40
C LEU A 92 2.12 24.82 -8.82
N SER A 93 1.84 25.81 -9.68
CA SER A 93 1.19 27.07 -9.30
C SER A 93 -0.23 26.86 -8.77
N ASP A 94 -0.74 27.84 -8.03
CA ASP A 94 -2.09 27.81 -7.47
C ASP A 94 -3.16 27.56 -8.55
N ASP A 95 -3.02 28.16 -9.74
CA ASP A 95 -3.96 27.93 -10.86
C ASP A 95 -4.06 26.44 -11.24
N VAL A 96 -2.93 25.73 -11.27
CA VAL A 96 -2.90 24.30 -11.63
C VAL A 96 -3.41 23.44 -10.48
N VAL A 97 -3.05 23.78 -9.24
CA VAL A 97 -3.56 23.11 -8.04
C VAL A 97 -5.08 23.25 -7.95
N ASN A 98 -5.61 24.45 -8.19
CA ASN A 98 -7.05 24.73 -8.15
C ASN A 98 -7.80 23.99 -9.26
N ALA A 99 -7.30 24.00 -10.51
CA ALA A 99 -7.91 23.24 -11.60
C ALA A 99 -7.95 21.72 -11.30
N ASN A 100 -6.86 21.16 -10.75
CA ASN A 100 -6.83 19.77 -10.33
C ASN A 100 -7.79 19.49 -9.16
N PHE A 101 -7.91 20.44 -8.23
CA PHE A 101 -8.85 20.35 -7.12
C PHE A 101 -10.31 20.39 -7.60
N GLU A 102 -10.66 21.25 -8.55
CA GLU A 102 -12.03 21.32 -9.09
C GLU A 102 -12.45 19.97 -9.69
N PHE A 103 -11.56 19.30 -10.42
CA PHE A 103 -11.81 17.96 -10.93
C PHE A 103 -12.00 16.94 -9.79
N ALA A 104 -11.11 16.93 -8.79
CA ALA A 104 -11.23 16.04 -7.64
C ALA A 104 -12.49 16.32 -6.79
N ALA A 105 -12.87 17.59 -6.65
CA ALA A 105 -14.06 18.05 -5.93
C ALA A 105 -15.35 17.61 -6.63
N ALA A 106 -15.37 17.57 -7.96
CA ALA A 106 -16.50 17.03 -8.71
C ALA A 106 -16.74 15.53 -8.43
N LEU A 107 -15.69 14.78 -8.09
CA LEU A 107 -15.77 13.35 -7.75
C LEU A 107 -16.05 13.10 -6.27
N THR A 108 -15.51 13.93 -5.39
CA THR A 108 -15.51 13.69 -3.93
C THR A 108 -16.52 14.55 -3.16
N GLY A 109 -17.03 15.63 -3.75
CA GLY A 109 -17.86 16.63 -3.09
C GLY A 109 -17.11 17.56 -2.13
N GLN A 110 -15.77 17.51 -2.11
CA GLN A 110 -14.95 18.37 -1.25
C GLN A 110 -15.13 19.85 -1.62
N LYS A 111 -15.41 20.70 -0.62
CA LYS A 111 -15.75 22.12 -0.85
C LYS A 111 -14.54 23.05 -0.94
N GLN A 112 -13.43 22.68 -0.31
CA GLN A 112 -12.22 23.50 -0.29
C GLN A 112 -10.98 22.61 -0.17
N LEU A 113 -9.85 23.10 -0.67
CA LEU A 113 -8.55 22.48 -0.46
C LEU A 113 -8.22 22.38 1.04
N PRO A 114 -7.53 21.32 1.48
CA PRO A 114 -6.93 21.27 2.80
C PRO A 114 -5.95 22.44 2.98
N GLU A 115 -5.79 22.88 4.22
CA GLU A 115 -4.89 23.99 4.51
C GLU A 115 -3.47 23.65 4.05
N ARG A 116 -2.70 24.69 3.70
CA ARG A 116 -1.37 24.47 3.10
C ARG A 116 -0.45 23.64 3.99
N TRP A 117 -0.51 23.85 5.30
CA TRP A 117 0.32 23.10 6.24
C TRP A 117 -0.04 21.61 6.27
N GLU A 118 -1.32 21.25 6.18
CA GLU A 118 -1.77 19.84 6.11
C GLU A 118 -1.23 19.15 4.87
N ARG A 119 -1.30 19.84 3.72
CA ARG A 119 -0.72 19.36 2.46
C ARG A 119 0.80 19.22 2.53
N CYS A 120 1.49 20.14 3.21
CA CYS A 120 2.92 20.05 3.45
C CYS A 120 3.26 18.84 4.35
N VAL A 121 2.52 18.62 5.44
CA VAL A 121 2.71 17.46 6.33
C VAL A 121 2.50 16.16 5.55
N ALA A 122 1.44 16.06 4.75
CA ALA A 122 1.17 14.89 3.92
C ALA A 122 2.31 14.65 2.90
N ALA A 123 2.79 15.70 2.24
CA ALA A 123 3.91 15.60 1.30
C ALA A 123 5.21 15.16 1.98
N THR A 124 5.52 15.69 3.16
CA THR A 124 6.70 15.28 3.94
C THR A 124 6.60 13.84 4.41
N ASN A 125 5.43 13.41 4.88
CA ASN A 125 5.21 12.02 5.30
C ASN A 125 5.30 11.04 4.12
N ALA A 126 4.82 11.42 2.93
CA ALA A 126 5.01 10.64 1.72
C ALA A 126 6.48 10.58 1.26
N ALA A 127 7.24 11.66 1.46
CA ALA A 127 8.61 11.75 1.00
C ALA A 127 9.64 11.08 1.93
N ALA A 128 9.38 11.10 3.24
CA ALA A 128 10.32 10.65 4.27
C ALA A 128 9.61 10.21 5.56
N GLY A 129 8.53 9.43 5.44
CA GLY A 129 7.64 9.11 6.56
C GLY A 129 8.31 8.45 7.76
N ASP A 130 9.36 7.64 7.56
CA ASP A 130 10.07 7.03 8.70
C ASP A 130 10.89 8.06 9.50
N LEU A 131 11.39 9.12 8.85
CA LEU A 131 12.08 10.21 9.56
C LEU A 131 11.09 11.03 10.39
N VAL A 132 9.90 11.32 9.82
CA VAL A 132 8.80 11.97 10.55
C VAL A 132 8.33 11.08 11.72
N SER A 133 8.23 9.78 11.47
CA SER A 133 7.78 8.78 12.44
C SER A 133 8.68 8.68 13.67
N GLN A 134 9.99 8.84 13.52
CA GLN A 134 10.92 8.84 14.66
C GLN A 134 10.56 9.94 15.66
N GLY A 135 10.45 11.18 15.20
CA GLY A 135 10.06 12.30 16.05
C GLY A 135 8.63 12.18 16.60
N PHE A 136 7.70 11.62 15.81
CA PHE A 136 6.34 11.34 16.28
C PHE A 136 6.34 10.34 17.44
N VAL A 137 6.98 9.18 17.25
CA VAL A 137 7.04 8.09 18.25
C VAL A 137 7.68 8.56 19.55
N GLU A 138 8.79 9.32 19.47
CA GLU A 138 9.45 9.89 20.64
C GLU A 138 8.52 10.76 21.49
N GLN A 139 7.56 11.46 20.87
CA GLN A 139 6.66 12.39 21.55
C GLN A 139 5.35 11.74 22.01
N THR A 140 4.85 10.75 21.27
CA THR A 140 3.47 10.26 21.44
C THR A 140 3.38 8.81 21.91
N PHE A 141 4.41 7.99 21.66
CA PHE A 141 4.36 6.55 21.86
C PHE A 141 5.42 6.08 22.86
N ALA A 142 5.26 6.53 24.11
CA ALA A 142 6.20 6.31 25.21
C ALA A 142 5.67 5.31 26.26
N GLY A 143 6.58 4.87 27.16
CA GLY A 143 6.25 4.06 28.32
C GLY A 143 5.87 2.61 27.98
N ASP A 144 4.82 2.10 28.62
CA ASP A 144 4.33 0.72 28.50
C ASP A 144 3.28 0.54 27.38
N SER A 145 3.04 1.57 26.55
CA SER A 145 2.04 1.52 25.47
C SER A 145 2.22 0.34 24.53
N LYS A 146 3.48 0.02 24.16
CA LYS A 146 3.79 -1.14 23.31
C LYS A 146 3.47 -2.46 24.01
N ASP A 147 3.77 -2.58 25.30
CA ASP A 147 3.52 -3.81 26.07
C ASP A 147 2.02 -4.03 26.28
N LEU A 148 1.27 -2.96 26.58
CA LEU A 148 -0.19 -2.99 26.71
C LEU A 148 -0.86 -3.38 25.38
N ALA A 149 -0.45 -2.76 24.26
CA ALA A 149 -0.96 -3.12 22.94
C ALA A 149 -0.63 -4.58 22.59
N SER A 150 0.59 -5.03 22.87
CA SER A 150 1.02 -6.41 22.61
C SER A 150 0.26 -7.44 23.45
N ASP A 151 0.00 -7.17 24.74
CA ASP A 151 -0.84 -8.03 25.58
C ASP A 151 -2.27 -8.13 25.03
N MET A 152 -2.85 -7.00 24.63
CA MET A 152 -4.19 -6.98 24.04
C MET A 152 -4.24 -7.77 22.74
N ILE A 153 -3.27 -7.61 21.84
CA ILE A 153 -3.21 -8.35 20.58
C ILE A 153 -3.19 -9.86 20.83
N ARG A 154 -2.28 -10.33 21.70
CA ARG A 154 -2.21 -11.75 22.07
C ARG A 154 -3.51 -12.29 22.67
N ARG A 155 -4.26 -11.47 23.40
CA ARG A 155 -5.56 -11.88 23.96
C ARG A 155 -6.63 -12.00 22.87
N VAL A 156 -6.65 -11.11 21.89
CA VAL A 156 -7.58 -11.18 20.75
C VAL A 156 -7.26 -12.41 19.89
N GLU A 157 -5.98 -12.64 19.60
CA GLU A 157 -5.52 -13.84 18.89
C GLU A 157 -5.91 -15.12 19.65
N GLY A 158 -5.65 -15.18 20.96
CA GLY A 158 -6.03 -16.32 21.79
C GLY A 158 -7.55 -16.56 21.82
N ALA A 159 -8.36 -15.49 21.81
CA ALA A 159 -9.81 -15.60 21.70
C ALA A 159 -10.25 -16.14 20.33
N PHE A 160 -9.61 -15.71 19.25
CA PHE A 160 -9.86 -16.23 17.90
C PHE A 160 -9.53 -17.74 17.81
N GLU A 161 -8.34 -18.16 18.26
CA GLU A 161 -7.95 -19.59 18.28
C GLU A 161 -8.93 -20.42 19.13
N ALA A 162 -9.32 -19.94 20.31
CA ALA A 162 -10.27 -20.62 21.18
C ALA A 162 -11.67 -20.77 20.57
N GLY A 163 -12.03 -19.90 19.61
CA GLY A 163 -13.30 -19.95 18.89
C GLY A 163 -13.33 -20.99 17.76
N LEU A 164 -12.19 -21.32 17.15
CA LEU A 164 -12.11 -22.22 15.99
C LEU A 164 -12.74 -23.61 16.22
N PRO A 165 -12.59 -24.27 17.38
CA PRO A 165 -13.24 -25.55 17.67
C PRO A 165 -14.77 -25.51 17.61
N ALA A 166 -15.39 -24.36 17.91
CA ALA A 166 -16.84 -24.20 17.93
C ALA A 166 -17.46 -24.00 16.53
N LEU A 167 -16.65 -23.85 15.48
CA LEU A 167 -17.12 -23.63 14.11
C LEU A 167 -17.53 -24.97 13.46
N GLU A 168 -18.80 -25.34 13.58
CA GLU A 168 -19.35 -26.60 13.06
C GLU A 168 -19.34 -26.70 11.53
N TRP A 169 -19.29 -25.57 10.82
CA TRP A 169 -19.24 -25.52 9.36
C TRP A 169 -17.86 -25.86 8.78
N MET A 170 -16.82 -25.91 9.61
CA MET A 170 -15.45 -26.26 9.20
C MET A 170 -15.16 -27.73 9.48
N ASP A 171 -14.65 -28.45 8.48
CA ASP A 171 -14.13 -29.79 8.69
C ASP A 171 -12.86 -29.77 9.59
N PRO A 172 -12.48 -30.92 10.20
CA PRO A 172 -11.33 -30.97 11.10
C PRO A 172 -9.99 -30.56 10.47
N ALA A 173 -9.74 -30.89 9.21
CA ALA A 173 -8.46 -30.60 8.55
C ALA A 173 -8.33 -29.11 8.23
N THR A 174 -9.40 -28.48 7.76
CA THR A 174 -9.46 -27.03 7.53
C THR A 174 -9.30 -26.26 8.83
N ARG A 175 -9.89 -26.75 9.93
CA ARG A 175 -9.72 -26.16 11.26
C ARG A 175 -8.27 -26.24 11.75
N GLU A 176 -7.61 -27.39 11.58
CA GLU A 176 -6.20 -27.55 11.94
C GLU A 176 -5.29 -26.62 11.12
N ALA A 177 -5.56 -26.47 9.82
CA ALA A 177 -4.84 -25.53 8.97
C ALA A 177 -5.02 -24.06 9.43
N ALA A 178 -6.25 -23.67 9.82
CA ALA A 178 -6.53 -22.34 10.33
C ALA A 178 -5.77 -22.05 11.63
N VAL A 179 -5.72 -23.01 12.57
CA VAL A 179 -4.90 -22.91 13.79
C VAL A 179 -3.42 -22.79 13.43
N GLY A 180 -2.93 -23.61 12.49
CA GLY A 180 -1.55 -23.58 12.04
C GLY A 180 -1.13 -22.25 11.42
N LYS A 181 -2.04 -21.58 10.71
CA LYS A 181 -1.85 -20.24 10.14
C LYS A 181 -1.84 -19.17 11.22
N MET A 182 -2.83 -19.19 12.12
CA MET A 182 -2.95 -18.26 13.25
C MET A 182 -1.66 -18.26 14.08
N LYS A 183 -1.09 -19.43 14.38
CA LYS A 183 0.16 -19.56 15.17
C LYS A 183 1.40 -18.99 14.52
N LYS A 184 1.33 -18.66 13.22
CA LYS A 184 2.42 -18.07 12.44
C LYS A 184 2.17 -16.59 12.16
N VAL A 185 1.13 -15.98 12.72
CA VAL A 185 0.87 -14.56 12.52
C VAL A 185 1.95 -13.77 13.23
N GLU A 186 2.64 -12.91 12.48
CA GLU A 186 3.66 -12.01 13.01
C GLU A 186 3.07 -10.61 13.26
N ASN A 187 3.49 -9.96 14.35
CA ASN A 187 2.92 -8.70 14.80
C ASN A 187 3.95 -7.56 14.76
N LYS A 188 3.71 -6.57 13.91
CA LYS A 188 4.49 -5.31 13.84
C LYS A 188 3.75 -4.21 14.60
N ILE A 189 4.23 -3.87 15.80
CA ILE A 189 3.52 -3.01 16.76
C ILE A 189 4.32 -1.74 17.07
N GLY A 190 3.69 -0.59 16.89
CA GLY A 190 4.24 0.74 17.16
C GLY A 190 5.18 1.22 16.06
N TYR A 191 6.40 0.70 16.03
CA TYR A 191 7.47 1.17 15.15
C TYR A 191 8.50 0.05 14.86
N PRO A 192 9.26 0.15 13.76
CA PRO A 192 10.29 -0.83 13.41
C PRO A 192 11.47 -0.80 14.38
N GLU A 193 12.10 -1.96 14.59
CA GLU A 193 13.36 -2.05 15.35
C GLU A 193 14.52 -1.34 14.62
N LYS A 194 14.48 -1.35 13.29
CA LYS A 194 15.45 -0.69 12.43
C LYS A 194 14.74 0.21 11.43
N TRP A 195 15.03 1.51 11.52
CA TRP A 195 14.51 2.49 10.58
C TRP A 195 15.14 2.39 9.20
N ARG A 196 14.38 2.72 8.17
CA ARG A 196 14.88 2.85 6.80
C ARG A 196 15.92 3.97 6.76
N THR A 197 17.06 3.67 6.14
CA THR A 197 18.06 4.68 5.81
C THR A 197 17.72 5.25 4.44
N TYR A 198 17.59 6.58 4.34
CA TYR A 198 17.28 7.27 3.08
C TYR A 198 18.55 7.56 2.28
N ASP A 199 19.43 6.56 2.18
CA ASP A 199 20.78 6.73 1.66
C ASP A 199 20.73 7.22 0.20
N GLY A 200 21.49 8.29 -0.08
CA GLY A 200 21.53 8.91 -1.40
C GLY A 200 20.36 9.85 -1.72
N MET A 201 19.31 9.92 -0.90
CA MET A 201 18.24 10.91 -1.09
C MET A 201 18.76 12.32 -0.75
N LYS A 202 18.57 13.29 -1.66
CA LYS A 202 19.04 14.67 -1.50
C LYS A 202 17.94 15.65 -1.88
N PHE A 203 17.63 16.57 -0.96
CA PHE A 203 16.75 17.70 -1.21
C PHE A 203 17.57 18.95 -1.53
N LYS A 204 17.14 19.69 -2.54
CA LYS A 204 17.79 20.90 -3.06
C LYS A 204 17.02 22.18 -2.71
N GLY A 205 15.89 22.08 -2.00
CA GLY A 205 15.08 23.21 -1.55
C GLY A 205 14.05 23.69 -2.58
N ASN A 206 13.87 22.97 -3.69
CA ASN A 206 12.82 23.25 -4.66
C ASN A 206 11.74 22.17 -4.57
N TYR A 207 10.52 22.56 -4.21
CA TYR A 207 9.43 21.63 -3.88
C TYR A 207 9.14 20.62 -5.00
N PHE A 208 9.12 21.05 -6.26
CA PHE A 208 8.87 20.17 -7.38
C PHE A 208 10.01 19.15 -7.55
N SER A 209 11.25 19.63 -7.65
CA SER A 209 12.40 18.72 -7.87
C SER A 209 12.65 17.80 -6.70
N ASP A 210 12.40 18.25 -5.48
CA ASP A 210 12.57 17.48 -4.24
C ASP A 210 11.52 16.37 -4.15
N THR A 211 10.26 16.68 -4.50
CA THR A 211 9.20 15.67 -4.58
C THR A 211 9.51 14.63 -5.66
N VAL A 212 9.96 15.04 -6.85
CA VAL A 212 10.34 14.13 -7.93
C VAL A 212 11.54 13.27 -7.52
N ALA A 213 12.54 13.85 -6.85
CA ALA A 213 13.70 13.12 -6.35
C ALA A 213 13.31 12.04 -5.33
N SER A 214 12.38 12.35 -4.41
CA SER A 214 11.84 11.36 -3.46
C SER A 214 11.08 10.24 -4.17
N ARG A 215 10.20 10.55 -5.12
CA ARG A 215 9.49 9.53 -5.93
C ARG A 215 10.46 8.61 -6.67
N LYS A 216 11.50 9.17 -7.27
CA LYS A 216 12.55 8.38 -7.93
C LYS A 216 13.30 7.49 -6.94
N TRP A 217 13.66 8.02 -5.78
CA TRP A 217 14.36 7.24 -4.75
C TRP A 217 13.53 6.03 -4.30
N PHE A 218 12.23 6.19 -4.05
CA PHE A 218 11.36 5.07 -3.69
C PHE A 218 11.19 4.05 -4.83
N ASN A 219 11.12 4.50 -6.09
CA ASN A 219 11.12 3.60 -7.24
C ASN A 219 12.41 2.77 -7.29
N ASP A 220 13.56 3.43 -7.22
CA ASP A 220 14.87 2.76 -7.26
C ASP A 220 15.04 1.80 -6.07
N PHE A 221 14.57 2.19 -4.87
CA PHE A 221 14.55 1.34 -3.68
C PHE A 221 13.67 0.10 -3.87
N ALA A 222 12.48 0.22 -4.44
CA ALA A 222 11.61 -0.91 -4.73
C ALA A 222 12.21 -1.86 -5.78
N LEU A 223 12.76 -1.32 -6.87
CA LEU A 223 13.38 -2.11 -7.93
C LEU A 223 14.65 -2.82 -7.46
N ALA A 224 15.42 -2.22 -6.54
CA ALA A 224 16.60 -2.84 -5.96
C ALA A 224 16.29 -4.12 -5.16
N LYS A 225 15.02 -4.42 -4.88
CA LYS A 225 14.58 -5.67 -4.23
C LYS A 225 14.29 -6.80 -5.21
N VAL A 226 14.12 -6.51 -6.50
CA VAL A 226 13.86 -7.52 -7.52
C VAL A 226 15.02 -8.52 -7.55
N GLY A 227 14.70 -9.81 -7.48
CA GLY A 227 15.69 -10.89 -7.46
C GLY A 227 16.37 -11.13 -6.10
N LYS A 228 15.98 -10.42 -5.04
CA LYS A 228 16.47 -10.63 -3.66
C LYS A 228 15.42 -11.33 -2.80
N ALA A 229 15.88 -11.91 -1.69
CA ALA A 229 14.98 -12.43 -0.67
C ALA A 229 14.14 -11.29 -0.05
N VAL A 230 12.92 -11.63 0.35
CA VAL A 230 12.02 -10.69 1.04
C VAL A 230 12.61 -10.35 2.41
N ASP A 231 12.58 -9.07 2.78
CA ASP A 231 12.92 -8.62 4.13
C ASP A 231 11.67 -8.67 5.01
N GLU A 232 11.57 -9.70 5.85
CA GLU A 232 10.44 -9.89 6.75
C GLU A 232 10.31 -8.80 7.83
N LYS A 233 11.40 -8.09 8.12
CA LYS A 233 11.41 -7.02 9.13
C LYS A 233 11.06 -5.65 8.56
N GLU A 234 10.93 -5.52 7.24
CA GLU A 234 10.56 -4.24 6.61
C GLU A 234 9.11 -3.86 6.89
N TRP A 235 8.87 -2.59 7.22
CA TRP A 235 7.53 -2.06 7.40
C TRP A 235 6.97 -1.49 6.09
N SER A 236 5.72 -1.84 5.77
CA SER A 236 5.01 -1.32 4.60
C SER A 236 4.52 0.12 4.79
N TRP A 237 4.33 0.56 6.03
CA TRP A 237 3.92 1.92 6.38
C TRP A 237 4.82 2.57 7.44
N PRO A 238 4.94 3.91 7.40
CA PRO A 238 5.53 4.67 8.49
C PRO A 238 4.76 4.49 9.81
N ALA A 239 5.47 4.55 10.94
CA ALA A 239 4.87 4.43 12.27
C ALA A 239 3.86 5.54 12.61
N SER A 240 3.94 6.71 11.97
CA SER A 240 3.04 7.85 12.17
C SER A 240 1.64 7.67 11.55
N ILE A 241 1.43 6.63 10.74
CA ILE A 241 0.15 6.42 10.04
C ILE A 241 -0.96 6.04 11.03
N VAL A 242 -2.12 6.68 10.89
CA VAL A 242 -3.35 6.32 11.62
C VAL A 242 -4.12 5.28 10.79
N ASN A 243 -3.63 4.05 10.80
CA ASN A 243 -4.28 2.90 10.16
C ASN A 243 -3.79 1.59 10.78
N ALA A 244 -4.40 0.47 10.43
CA ALA A 244 -3.88 -0.87 10.68
C ALA A 244 -4.00 -1.71 9.40
N GLY A 245 -3.29 -2.84 9.34
CA GLY A 245 -3.27 -3.64 8.13
C GLY A 245 -2.84 -5.08 8.33
N TYR A 246 -3.30 -5.94 7.44
CA TYR A 246 -2.88 -7.33 7.31
C TYR A 246 -2.21 -7.57 5.95
N ASN A 247 -1.05 -8.23 5.95
CA ASN A 247 -0.36 -8.63 4.73
C ASN A 247 -0.43 -10.16 4.56
N PRO A 248 -1.23 -10.67 3.60
CA PRO A 248 -1.42 -12.11 3.42
C PRO A 248 -0.17 -12.83 2.90
N LEU A 249 0.73 -12.14 2.19
CA LEU A 249 1.95 -12.76 1.65
C LEU A 249 2.98 -13.07 2.74
N GLN A 250 2.97 -12.30 3.82
CA GLN A 250 3.87 -12.47 4.97
C GLN A 250 3.17 -12.98 6.22
N ASN A 251 1.84 -13.14 6.18
CA ASN A 251 1.01 -13.54 7.32
C ASN A 251 1.27 -12.66 8.55
N GLU A 252 1.21 -11.33 8.36
CA GLU A 252 1.56 -10.36 9.39
C GLU A 252 0.49 -9.29 9.59
N MET A 253 0.33 -8.85 10.84
CA MET A 253 -0.46 -7.67 11.21
C MET A 253 0.45 -6.49 11.53
N LEU A 254 0.02 -5.28 11.12
CA LEU A 254 0.74 -4.04 11.29
C LEU A 254 -0.12 -3.02 12.03
N PHE A 255 0.33 -2.59 13.20
CA PHE A 255 -0.29 -1.58 14.05
C PHE A 255 0.71 -0.43 14.33
N PRO A 256 0.84 0.56 13.43
CA PRO A 256 1.66 1.74 13.64
C PRO A 256 1.32 2.51 14.92
N ALA A 257 2.29 3.20 15.50
CA ALA A 257 2.09 4.06 16.66
C ALA A 257 0.98 5.10 16.44
N GLY A 258 0.78 5.55 15.20
CA GLY A 258 -0.25 6.50 14.82
C GLY A 258 -1.68 6.01 15.06
N ILE A 259 -2.00 4.72 15.00
CA ILE A 259 -3.34 4.23 15.40
C ILE A 259 -3.44 3.96 16.90
N LEU A 260 -2.31 3.79 17.59
CA LEU A 260 -2.24 3.50 19.03
C LEU A 260 -2.33 4.78 19.87
N GLN A 261 -3.38 5.57 19.63
CA GLN A 261 -3.70 6.80 20.34
C GLN A 261 -5.22 6.99 20.44
N PRO A 262 -5.73 7.92 21.27
CA PRO A 262 -7.15 8.23 21.30
C PRO A 262 -7.71 8.60 19.90
N PRO A 263 -8.93 8.16 19.56
CA PRO A 263 -9.89 7.47 20.42
C PRO A 263 -9.70 5.94 20.48
N PHE A 264 -8.76 5.37 19.72
CA PHE A 264 -8.62 3.93 19.60
C PHE A 264 -7.97 3.29 20.83
N PHE A 265 -6.92 3.92 21.35
CA PHE A 265 -6.10 3.37 22.42
C PHE A 265 -5.62 4.45 23.39
N SER A 266 -5.62 4.13 24.68
CA SER A 266 -4.86 4.89 25.67
C SER A 266 -4.45 3.97 26.83
N ARG A 267 -3.30 4.24 27.43
CA ARG A 267 -2.89 3.59 28.68
C ARG A 267 -3.81 3.92 29.86
N ASP A 268 -4.49 5.07 29.78
CA ASP A 268 -5.40 5.54 30.83
C ASP A 268 -6.84 5.01 30.63
N TYR A 269 -7.11 4.34 29.52
CA TYR A 269 -8.41 3.74 29.25
C TYR A 269 -8.59 2.44 30.04
N THR A 270 -9.83 2.17 30.44
CA THR A 270 -10.19 0.85 30.94
C THR A 270 -9.96 -0.19 29.84
N LYS A 271 -9.72 -1.45 30.23
CA LYS A 271 -9.61 -2.56 29.27
C LYS A 271 -10.81 -2.59 28.33
N ALA A 272 -12.03 -2.41 28.83
CA ALA A 272 -13.24 -2.44 28.02
C ALA A 272 -13.21 -1.41 26.87
N MET A 273 -12.70 -0.20 27.12
CA MET A 273 -12.57 0.83 26.08
C MET A 273 -11.50 0.47 25.04
N ASN A 274 -10.33 0.02 25.48
CA ASN A 274 -9.27 -0.41 24.56
C ASN A 274 -9.72 -1.62 23.71
N PHE A 275 -10.34 -2.63 24.33
CA PHE A 275 -10.85 -3.80 23.61
C PHE A 275 -12.00 -3.45 22.66
N GLY A 276 -12.89 -2.53 23.05
CA GLY A 276 -14.01 -2.09 22.20
C GLY A 276 -13.59 -1.24 21.01
N ALA A 277 -12.45 -0.55 21.10
CA ALA A 277 -11.90 0.27 20.03
C ALA A 277 -10.73 -0.43 19.33
N ILE A 278 -9.48 -0.25 19.79
CA ILE A 278 -8.33 -0.87 19.13
C ILE A 278 -8.39 -2.41 19.13
N GLY A 279 -8.99 -3.06 20.13
CA GLY A 279 -9.15 -4.52 20.14
C GLY A 279 -10.06 -5.03 19.02
N MET A 280 -11.09 -4.26 18.63
CA MET A 280 -11.90 -4.55 17.46
C MET A 280 -11.07 -4.44 16.17
N VAL A 281 -10.21 -3.42 16.07
CA VAL A 281 -9.29 -3.26 14.94
C VAL A 281 -8.32 -4.44 14.85
N VAL A 282 -7.78 -4.91 15.97
CA VAL A 282 -6.95 -6.13 15.98
C VAL A 282 -7.73 -7.34 15.46
N GLY A 283 -8.97 -7.51 15.91
CA GLY A 283 -9.84 -8.58 15.41
C GLY A 283 -10.08 -8.45 13.90
N HIS A 284 -10.30 -7.23 13.41
CA HIS A 284 -10.46 -6.93 11.98
C HIS A 284 -9.24 -7.36 11.16
N GLU A 285 -8.04 -6.91 11.53
CA GLU A 285 -6.81 -7.30 10.82
C GLU A 285 -6.54 -8.80 10.89
N LEU A 286 -6.80 -9.43 12.03
CA LEU A 286 -6.64 -10.88 12.14
C LEU A 286 -7.62 -11.61 11.22
N THR A 287 -8.86 -11.13 11.10
CA THR A 287 -9.86 -11.74 10.21
C THR A 287 -9.55 -11.54 8.72
N HIS A 288 -8.77 -10.53 8.33
CA HIS A 288 -8.26 -10.44 6.95
C HIS A 288 -7.39 -11.64 6.58
N GLY A 289 -6.72 -12.28 7.54
CA GLY A 289 -6.04 -13.56 7.32
C GLY A 289 -6.95 -14.73 6.97
N PHE A 290 -8.27 -14.58 7.09
CA PHE A 290 -9.25 -15.64 6.87
C PHE A 290 -10.43 -15.20 6.01
N ASP A 291 -10.35 -14.03 5.37
CA ASP A 291 -11.35 -13.57 4.42
C ASP A 291 -11.22 -14.27 3.05
N ASP A 292 -12.01 -13.85 2.06
CA ASP A 292 -12.06 -14.43 0.73
C ASP A 292 -10.72 -14.37 -0.03
N SER A 293 -9.89 -13.36 0.30
CA SER A 293 -8.56 -13.13 -0.28
C SER A 293 -7.42 -13.67 0.59
N GLY A 294 -7.64 -13.74 1.91
CA GLY A 294 -6.62 -14.10 2.87
C GLY A 294 -6.49 -15.60 3.13
N ARG A 295 -7.59 -16.37 3.08
CA ARG A 295 -7.70 -17.77 3.53
C ARG A 295 -6.61 -18.74 3.07
#